data_AF-A0A0G1RFW9-F1
#
_entry.id   AF-A0A0G1RFW9-F1
#
_cell.length_a   1.000
_cell.length_b   1.000
_cell.length_c   1.000
_cell.angle_alpha   90.00
_cell.angle_beta   90.00
_cell.angle_gamma   90.00
#
_symmetry.space_group_name_H-M   'P 1'
#
loop_
_entity.id
_entity.type
_entity.pdbx_description
1 polymer ?
#
loop_
_entity_poly.entity_id
_entity_poly.type
_entity_poly.pdbx_seq_one_letter_code
_entity_poly.pdbx_strand_id
1 'polypeptide(L)'
;MDIIIILIGVGVLLLGVVVGYYLRLLVALGKRRSIEVEIKQLMVGAKEEAQKITDEAKKRTEEVLAGLKEEEKKKTDEWRDTEKRLVKKDEFLDARQVELNKAAEDIKLKVEEVKKVQEKVSKIEEEKRGELERVANLTEAEAKEELIRDVEKKSEEDLVVRLQKLENQSDEKLDRRAKEILATSIQRLAASTAAELMTTVVAIPNNEIKGKIIGKEGRNIRAFERAAG
;
A
#
# COMPACT_ATOMS: atom_id res chain seq x y z
N MET A 1 -112.15 60.55 91.36
CA MET A 1 -111.44 60.88 90.10
C MET A 1 -110.09 60.17 90.00
N ASP A 2 -109.51 59.71 91.12
CA ASP A 2 -108.15 59.16 91.18
C ASP A 2 -107.98 57.79 90.50
N ILE A 3 -108.99 56.92 90.52
CA ILE A 3 -108.94 55.57 89.90
C ILE A 3 -108.84 55.65 88.36
N ILE A 4 -109.48 56.63 87.74
CA ILE A 4 -109.47 56.81 86.27
C ILE A 4 -108.07 57.26 85.81
N ILE A 5 -107.40 58.12 86.58
CA ILE A 5 -106.04 58.59 86.28
C ILE A 5 -105.03 57.45 86.37
N ILE A 6 -105.17 56.55 87.35
CA ILE A 6 -104.32 55.36 87.50
C ILE A 6 -104.51 54.38 86.32
N LEU A 7 -105.76 54.13 85.89
CA LEU A 7 -106.06 53.28 84.74
C LEU A 7 -105.50 53.83 83.42
N ILE A 8 -105.59 55.14 83.20
CA ILE A 8 -105.00 55.81 82.03
C ILE A 8 -103.46 55.72 82.09
N GLY A 9 -102.87 55.91 83.26
CA GLY A 9 -101.41 55.78 83.45
C GLY A 9 -100.89 54.37 83.13
N VAL A 10 -101.60 53.32 83.58
CA VAL A 10 -101.26 51.92 83.27
C VAL A 10 -101.44 51.63 81.78
N GLY A 11 -102.48 52.17 81.14
CA GLY A 11 -102.72 52.03 79.70
C GLY A 11 -101.59 52.63 78.86
N VAL A 12 -101.11 53.83 79.20
CA VAL A 12 -99.98 54.49 78.50
C VAL A 12 -98.67 53.72 78.73
N LEU A 13 -98.44 53.20 79.92
CA LEU A 13 -97.28 52.36 80.22
C LEU A 13 -97.27 51.07 79.40
N LEU A 14 -98.41 50.38 79.33
CA LEU A 14 -98.55 49.17 78.51
C LEU A 14 -98.35 49.48 77.02
N LEU A 15 -98.92 50.57 76.52
CA LEU A 15 -98.74 50.99 75.14
C LEU A 15 -97.27 51.31 74.84
N GLY A 16 -96.58 52.00 75.76
CA GLY A 16 -95.15 52.31 75.65
C GLY A 16 -94.27 51.07 75.63
N VAL A 17 -94.57 50.05 76.45
CA VAL A 17 -93.86 48.77 76.45
C VAL A 17 -94.08 48.01 75.14
N VAL A 18 -95.32 47.97 74.63
CA VAL A 18 -95.63 47.31 73.35
C VAL A 18 -94.92 48.00 72.19
N VAL A 19 -95.02 49.32 72.09
CA VAL A 19 -94.35 50.11 71.03
C VAL A 19 -92.82 49.98 71.14
N GLY A 20 -92.26 50.06 72.36
CA GLY A 20 -90.84 49.87 72.60
C GLY A 20 -90.34 48.47 72.22
N TYR A 21 -91.13 47.43 72.51
CA TYR A 21 -90.83 46.06 72.09
C TYR A 21 -90.86 45.90 70.57
N TYR A 22 -91.86 46.46 69.89
CA TYR A 22 -91.95 46.44 68.42
C TYR A 22 -90.79 47.21 67.75
N LEU A 23 -90.41 48.39 68.26
CA LEU A 23 -89.25 49.15 67.78
C LEU A 23 -87.95 48.38 67.99
N ARG A 24 -87.78 47.73 69.16
CA ARG A 24 -86.62 46.87 69.43
C ARG A 24 -86.57 45.68 68.48
N LEU A 25 -87.71 45.08 68.14
CA LEU A 25 -87.80 43.97 67.19
C LEU A 25 -87.37 44.40 65.78
N LEU A 26 -87.85 45.57 65.32
CA LEU A 26 -87.47 46.15 64.02
C LEU A 26 -85.97 46.45 63.93
N VAL A 27 -85.40 47.08 64.95
CA VAL A 27 -83.95 47.37 65.00
C VAL A 27 -83.13 46.08 65.08
N ALA A 28 -83.59 45.07 65.84
CA ALA A 28 -82.91 43.78 65.93
C ALA A 28 -82.91 43.01 64.60
N LEU A 29 -84.03 43.02 63.87
CA LEU A 29 -84.15 42.44 62.53
C LEU A 29 -83.23 43.15 61.52
N GLY A 30 -83.18 44.48 61.55
CA GLY A 30 -82.28 45.28 60.72
C GLY A 30 -80.80 44.99 61.00
N LYS A 31 -80.40 44.92 62.27
CA LYS A 31 -79.02 44.55 62.67
C LYS A 31 -78.62 43.15 62.21
N ARG A 32 -79.52 42.16 62.33
CA ARG A 32 -79.25 40.78 61.85
C ARG A 32 -78.98 40.75 60.34
N ARG A 33 -79.79 41.46 59.56
CA ARG A 33 -79.60 41.55 58.10
C ARG A 33 -78.29 42.25 57.73
N SER A 34 -77.91 43.30 58.47
CA SER A 34 -76.62 43.98 58.27
C SER A 34 -75.43 43.07 58.56
N ILE A 35 -75.45 42.32 59.67
CA ILE A 35 -74.40 41.37 60.04
C ILE A 35 -74.32 40.24 59.00
N GLU A 36 -75.46 39.75 58.50
CA GLU A 36 -75.47 38.72 57.46
C GLU A 36 -74.86 39.22 56.14
N VAL A 37 -75.12 40.49 55.76
CA VAL A 37 -74.50 41.13 54.60
C VAL A 37 -72.99 41.30 54.79
N GLU A 38 -72.56 41.74 55.97
CA GLU A 38 -71.14 41.91 56.31
C GLU A 38 -70.38 40.58 56.31
N ILE A 39 -70.96 39.52 56.88
CA ILE A 39 -70.39 38.16 56.82
C ILE A 39 -70.31 37.67 55.37
N LYS A 40 -71.33 37.91 54.55
CA LYS A 40 -71.31 37.55 53.13
C LYS A 40 -70.22 38.31 52.38
N GLN A 41 -70.08 39.62 52.62
CA GLN A 41 -69.03 40.44 52.01
C GLN A 41 -67.64 39.97 52.44
N LEU A 42 -67.43 39.69 53.73
CA LEU A 42 -66.17 39.15 54.25
C LEU A 42 -65.86 37.77 53.65
N MET A 43 -66.86 36.90 53.50
CA MET A 43 -66.69 35.59 52.88
C MET A 43 -66.38 35.68 51.38
N VAL A 44 -67.00 36.62 50.66
CA VAL A 44 -66.70 36.89 49.25
C VAL A 44 -65.28 37.44 49.11
N GLY A 45 -64.90 38.43 49.94
CA GLY A 45 -63.54 38.97 49.96
C GLY A 45 -62.49 37.90 50.26
N ALA A 46 -62.72 37.05 51.28
CA ALA A 46 -61.82 35.93 51.59
C ALA A 46 -61.72 34.91 50.44
N LYS A 47 -62.82 34.64 49.71
CA LYS A 47 -62.80 33.78 48.52
C LYS A 47 -62.04 34.42 47.36
N GLU A 48 -62.22 35.70 47.12
CA GLU A 48 -61.50 36.45 46.08
C GLU A 48 -60.01 36.52 46.38
N GLU A 49 -59.61 36.77 47.63
CA GLU A 49 -58.21 36.73 48.06
C GLU A 49 -57.60 35.34 47.92
N ALA A 50 -58.32 34.30 48.38
CA ALA A 50 -57.87 32.92 48.20
C ALA A 50 -57.70 32.56 46.71
N GLN A 51 -58.67 32.95 45.87
CA GLN A 51 -58.60 32.73 44.43
C GLN A 51 -57.39 33.45 43.83
N LYS A 52 -57.19 34.73 44.19
CA LYS A 52 -56.05 35.52 43.72
C LYS A 52 -54.71 34.89 44.13
N ILE A 53 -54.57 34.42 45.37
CA ILE A 53 -53.37 33.72 45.84
C ILE A 53 -53.15 32.45 45.01
N THR A 54 -54.20 31.67 44.73
CA THR A 54 -54.06 30.46 43.92
C THR A 54 -53.69 30.75 42.47
N ASP A 55 -54.23 31.82 41.88
CA ASP A 55 -53.93 32.20 40.50
C ASP A 55 -52.52 32.78 40.37
N GLU A 56 -52.07 33.59 41.34
CA GLU A 56 -50.68 34.04 41.43
C GLU A 56 -49.71 32.86 41.63
N ALA A 57 -50.06 31.89 42.47
CA ALA A 57 -49.25 30.69 42.68
C ALA A 57 -49.15 29.82 41.42
N LYS A 58 -50.27 29.62 40.70
CA LYS A 58 -50.30 28.93 39.42
C LYS A 58 -49.44 29.64 38.38
N LYS A 59 -49.60 30.96 38.24
CA LYS A 59 -48.82 31.76 37.29
C LYS A 59 -47.33 31.66 37.56
N ARG A 60 -46.90 31.80 38.83
CA ARG A 60 -45.49 31.62 39.22
C ARG A 60 -44.99 30.21 38.91
N THR A 61 -45.81 29.19 39.13
CA THR A 61 -45.45 27.81 38.83
C THR A 61 -45.30 27.59 37.33
N GLU A 62 -46.18 28.15 36.50
CA GLU A 62 -46.08 28.10 35.04
C GLU A 62 -44.82 28.82 34.54
N GLU A 63 -44.51 30.00 35.07
CA GLU A 63 -43.29 30.75 34.74
C GLU A 63 -42.02 29.96 35.11
N VAL A 64 -41.98 29.36 36.32
CA VAL A 64 -40.85 28.53 36.76
C VAL A 64 -40.74 27.27 35.89
N LEU A 65 -41.85 26.59 35.60
CA LEU A 65 -41.85 25.41 34.74
C LEU A 65 -41.40 25.74 33.31
N ALA A 66 -41.80 26.89 32.77
CA ALA A 66 -41.35 27.34 31.46
C ALA A 66 -39.83 27.61 31.47
N GLY A 67 -39.32 28.30 32.50
CA GLY A 67 -37.89 28.55 32.68
C GLY A 67 -37.08 27.26 32.79
N LEU A 68 -37.53 26.31 33.62
CA LEU A 68 -36.88 25.01 33.79
C LEU A 68 -36.86 24.20 32.48
N LYS A 69 -37.95 24.18 31.72
CA LYS A 69 -38.00 23.51 30.41
C LYS A 69 -37.03 24.15 29.40
N GLU A 70 -36.90 25.47 29.41
CA GLU A 70 -35.95 26.16 28.54
C GLU A 70 -34.50 25.85 28.93
N GLU A 71 -34.18 25.86 30.23
CA GLU A 71 -32.85 25.47 30.72
C GLU A 71 -32.52 24.00 30.43
N GLU A 72 -33.47 23.09 30.62
CA GLU A 72 -33.31 21.67 30.30
C GLU A 72 -33.06 21.47 28.81
N LYS A 73 -33.79 22.20 27.95
CA LYS A 73 -33.57 22.17 26.51
C LYS A 73 -32.18 22.69 26.14
N LYS A 74 -31.74 23.82 26.70
CA LYS A 74 -30.39 24.38 26.48
C LYS A 74 -29.31 23.38 26.90
N LYS A 75 -29.44 22.79 28.10
CA LYS A 75 -28.52 21.74 28.56
C LYS A 75 -28.52 20.54 27.63
N THR A 76 -29.69 20.08 27.20
CA THR A 76 -29.79 18.94 26.27
C THR A 76 -29.09 19.24 24.95
N ASP A 77 -29.27 20.44 24.40
CA ASP A 77 -28.61 20.87 23.16
C ASP A 77 -27.08 20.96 23.34
N GLU A 78 -26.60 21.55 24.44
CA GLU A 78 -25.17 21.62 24.80
C GLU A 78 -24.54 20.23 24.97
N TRP A 79 -25.26 19.31 25.62
CA TRP A 79 -24.83 17.92 25.79
C TRP A 79 -24.73 17.20 24.46
N ARG A 80 -25.73 17.37 23.60
CA ARG A 80 -25.75 16.78 22.26
C ARG A 80 -24.61 17.28 21.39
N ASP A 81 -24.26 18.56 21.48
CA ASP A 81 -23.13 19.11 20.74
C ASP A 81 -21.78 18.67 21.30
N THR A 82 -21.68 18.53 22.62
CA THR A 82 -20.51 17.94 23.28
C THR A 82 -20.33 16.48 22.87
N GLU A 83 -21.41 15.69 22.86
CA GLU A 83 -21.42 14.30 22.42
C GLU A 83 -20.96 14.18 20.96
N LYS A 84 -21.52 14.97 20.04
CA LYS A 84 -21.06 14.99 18.64
C LYS A 84 -19.57 15.30 18.52
N ARG A 85 -19.05 16.24 19.32
CA ARG A 85 -17.62 16.59 19.31
C ARG A 85 -16.76 15.46 19.86
N LEU A 86 -17.24 14.75 20.89
CA LEU A 86 -16.56 13.58 21.44
C LEU A 86 -16.53 12.43 20.43
N VAL A 87 -17.65 12.11 19.79
CA VAL A 87 -17.72 11.08 18.74
C VAL A 87 -16.75 11.38 17.60
N LYS A 88 -16.72 12.62 17.08
CA LYS A 88 -15.76 13.02 16.04
C LYS A 88 -14.31 12.88 16.49
N LYS A 89 -14.02 13.17 17.76
CA LYS A 89 -12.68 13.02 18.32
C LYS A 89 -12.30 11.55 18.45
N ASP A 90 -13.26 10.70 18.83
CA ASP A 90 -13.08 9.25 18.93
C ASP A 90 -12.80 8.64 17.55
N GLU A 91 -13.62 8.96 16.54
CA GLU A 91 -13.41 8.55 15.15
C GLU A 91 -12.03 8.98 14.62
N PHE A 92 -11.59 10.20 14.96
CA PHE A 92 -10.25 10.68 14.60
C PHE A 92 -9.13 9.90 15.30
N LEU A 93 -9.30 9.59 16.58
CA LEU A 93 -8.31 8.82 17.35
C LEU A 93 -8.23 7.38 16.84
N ASP A 94 -9.36 6.76 16.52
CA ASP A 94 -9.42 5.42 15.92
C ASP A 94 -8.71 5.38 14.56
N ALA A 95 -9.00 6.35 13.69
CA ALA A 95 -8.30 6.47 12.40
C ALA A 95 -6.78 6.62 12.60
N ARG A 96 -6.37 7.47 13.56
CA ARG A 96 -4.97 7.67 13.89
C ARG A 96 -4.30 6.43 14.47
N GLN A 97 -5.02 5.66 15.28
CA GLN A 97 -4.52 4.40 15.84
C GLN A 97 -4.28 3.36 14.74
N VAL A 98 -5.19 3.26 13.76
CA VAL A 98 -5.01 2.38 12.60
C VAL A 98 -3.78 2.79 11.78
N GLU A 99 -3.59 4.08 11.52
CA GLU A 99 -2.39 4.58 10.83
C GLU A 99 -1.10 4.25 11.59
N LEU A 100 -1.08 4.48 12.90
CA LEU A 100 0.08 4.19 13.75
C LEU A 100 0.40 2.69 13.78
N ASN A 101 -0.62 1.83 13.85
CA ASN A 101 -0.43 0.39 13.81
C ASN A 101 0.18 -0.07 12.48
N LYS A 102 -0.31 0.46 11.35
CA LYS A 102 0.28 0.18 10.03
C LYS A 102 1.73 0.65 9.94
N ALA A 103 2.01 1.88 10.39
CA ALA A 103 3.37 2.40 10.40
C ALA A 103 4.31 1.56 11.30
N ALA A 104 3.82 1.08 12.44
CA ALA A 104 4.58 0.20 13.33
C ALA A 104 4.88 -1.17 12.67
N GLU A 105 3.91 -1.73 11.95
CA GLU A 105 4.08 -2.97 11.19
C GLU A 105 5.11 -2.80 10.05
N ASP A 106 5.00 -1.71 9.28
CA ASP A 106 5.96 -1.38 8.21
C ASP A 106 7.38 -1.19 8.77
N ILE A 107 7.53 -0.52 9.91
CA ILE A 107 8.81 -0.35 10.59
C ILE A 107 9.36 -1.71 11.03
N LYS A 108 8.51 -2.58 11.58
CA LYS A 108 8.92 -3.93 12.00
C LYS A 108 9.44 -4.75 10.81
N LEU A 109 8.74 -4.72 9.67
CA LEU A 109 9.17 -5.40 8.44
C LEU A 109 10.52 -4.86 7.96
N LYS A 110 10.70 -3.53 7.94
CA LYS A 110 11.99 -2.90 7.56
C LYS A 110 13.10 -3.28 8.52
N VAL A 111 12.84 -3.36 9.83
CA VAL A 111 13.84 -3.79 10.82
C VAL A 111 14.26 -5.24 10.58
N GLU A 112 13.32 -6.13 10.26
CA GLU A 112 13.63 -7.52 9.91
C GLU A 112 14.45 -7.63 8.62
N GLU A 113 14.12 -6.82 7.60
CA GLU A 113 14.89 -6.76 6.35
C GLU A 113 16.32 -6.26 6.61
N VAL A 114 16.47 -5.17 7.37
CA VAL A 114 17.78 -4.63 7.74
C VAL A 114 18.60 -5.67 8.51
N LYS A 115 18.01 -6.40 9.45
CA LYS A 115 18.69 -7.50 10.15
C LYS A 115 19.18 -8.58 9.20
N LYS A 116 18.35 -9.02 8.26
CA LYS A 116 18.74 -10.01 7.24
C LYS A 116 19.89 -9.51 6.36
N VAL A 117 19.86 -8.24 5.97
CA VAL A 117 20.95 -7.62 5.19
C VAL A 117 22.22 -7.56 6.04
N GLN A 118 22.12 -7.16 7.29
CA GLN A 118 23.26 -7.09 8.20
C GLN A 118 23.90 -8.47 8.41
N GLU A 119 23.10 -9.51 8.62
CA GLU A 119 23.59 -10.90 8.72
C GLU A 119 24.28 -11.36 7.43
N LYS A 120 23.73 -11.04 6.25
CA LYS A 120 24.36 -11.34 4.96
C LYS A 120 25.70 -10.61 4.81
N VAL A 121 25.75 -9.33 5.16
CA VAL A 121 26.98 -8.53 5.09
C VAL A 121 28.03 -9.10 6.02
N SER A 122 27.68 -9.44 7.27
CA SER A 122 28.62 -10.06 8.21
C SER A 122 29.15 -11.41 7.70
N LYS A 123 28.31 -12.25 7.09
CA LYS A 123 28.76 -13.50 6.45
C LYS A 123 29.72 -13.24 5.28
N ILE A 124 29.39 -12.29 4.42
CA ILE A 124 30.25 -11.92 3.28
C ILE A 124 31.59 -11.35 3.78
N GLU A 125 31.60 -10.56 4.85
CA GLU A 125 32.83 -10.06 5.47
C GLU A 125 33.69 -11.19 6.04
N GLU A 126 33.06 -12.19 6.66
CA GLU A 126 33.75 -13.38 7.18
C GLU A 126 34.31 -14.25 6.05
N GLU A 127 33.52 -14.52 5.01
CA GLU A 127 33.96 -15.23 3.79
C GLU A 127 35.12 -14.50 3.12
N LYS A 128 35.01 -13.17 2.93
CA LYS A 128 36.06 -12.35 2.34
C LYS A 128 37.32 -12.34 3.18
N ARG A 129 37.20 -12.31 4.52
CA ARG A 129 38.36 -12.42 5.42
C ARG A 129 39.05 -13.77 5.25
N GLY A 130 38.28 -14.87 5.22
CA GLY A 130 38.82 -16.21 4.98
C GLY A 130 39.44 -16.38 3.59
N GLU A 131 38.89 -15.73 2.56
CA GLU A 131 39.52 -15.67 1.23
C GLU A 131 40.82 -14.87 1.24
N LEU A 132 40.85 -13.71 1.88
CA LEU A 132 42.06 -12.89 2.00
C LEU A 132 43.16 -13.62 2.78
N GLU A 133 42.83 -14.34 3.85
CA GLU A 133 43.78 -15.18 4.60
C GLU A 133 44.30 -16.34 3.76
N ARG A 134 43.44 -16.96 2.92
CA ARG A 134 43.90 -17.95 1.94
C ARG A 134 44.86 -17.33 0.94
N VAL A 135 44.48 -16.23 0.30
CA VAL A 135 45.32 -15.54 -0.70
C VAL A 135 46.63 -15.04 -0.10
N ALA A 136 46.64 -14.52 1.13
CA ALA A 136 47.84 -14.04 1.79
C ALA A 136 48.82 -15.15 2.19
N ASN A 137 48.35 -16.39 2.37
CA ASN A 137 49.19 -17.55 2.65
C ASN A 137 49.69 -18.26 1.39
N LEU A 138 49.19 -17.88 0.20
CA LEU A 138 49.63 -18.47 -1.07
C LEU A 138 50.85 -17.73 -1.62
N THR A 139 51.84 -18.50 -2.06
CA THR A 139 52.92 -17.97 -2.89
C THR A 139 52.44 -17.71 -4.33
N GLU A 140 53.17 -16.90 -5.11
CA GLU A 140 52.80 -16.59 -6.51
C GLU A 140 52.60 -17.85 -7.37
N ALA A 141 53.41 -18.89 -7.14
CA ALA A 141 53.32 -20.16 -7.85
C ALA A 141 52.05 -20.94 -7.47
N GLU A 142 51.72 -21.01 -6.18
CA GLU A 142 50.53 -21.71 -5.66
C GLU A 142 49.24 -21.00 -6.08
N ALA A 143 49.20 -19.67 -6.00
CA ALA A 143 48.06 -18.87 -6.44
C ALA A 143 47.78 -19.04 -7.95
N LYS A 144 48.84 -19.16 -8.76
CA LYS A 144 48.71 -19.42 -10.20
C LYS A 144 48.20 -20.83 -10.49
N GLU A 145 48.67 -21.84 -9.77
CA GLU A 145 48.19 -23.22 -9.93
C GLU A 145 46.72 -23.35 -9.52
N GLU A 146 46.32 -22.72 -8.41
CA GLU A 146 44.94 -22.75 -7.94
C GLU A 146 43.99 -22.00 -8.89
N LEU A 147 44.40 -20.84 -9.42
CA LEU A 147 43.64 -20.13 -10.45
C LEU A 147 43.45 -20.98 -11.71
N ILE A 148 44.51 -21.67 -12.16
CA ILE A 148 44.43 -22.55 -13.33
C ILE A 148 43.45 -23.69 -13.06
N ARG A 149 43.51 -24.35 -11.90
CA ARG A 149 42.55 -25.40 -11.53
C ARG A 149 41.11 -24.91 -11.46
N ASP A 150 40.89 -23.70 -10.93
CA ASP A 150 39.54 -23.14 -10.81
C ASP A 150 38.94 -22.79 -12.19
N VAL A 151 39.78 -22.27 -13.09
CA VAL A 151 39.40 -22.01 -14.48
C VAL A 151 39.16 -23.32 -15.22
N GLU A 152 39.99 -24.34 -15.02
CA GLU A 152 39.81 -25.67 -15.59
C GLU A 152 38.50 -26.31 -15.12
N LYS A 153 38.17 -26.24 -13.82
CA LYS A 153 36.89 -26.73 -13.29
C LYS A 153 35.67 -25.98 -13.84
N LYS A 154 35.72 -24.64 -13.87
CA LYS A 154 34.60 -23.84 -14.39
C LYS A 154 34.41 -24.01 -15.89
N SER A 155 35.49 -24.32 -16.61
CA SER A 155 35.49 -24.42 -18.07
C SER A 155 35.63 -25.86 -18.56
N GLU A 156 35.36 -26.86 -17.72
CA GLU A 156 35.59 -28.27 -18.05
C GLU A 156 34.78 -28.69 -19.29
N GLU A 157 33.49 -28.33 -19.34
CA GLU A 157 32.65 -28.56 -20.52
C GLU A 157 33.15 -27.79 -21.76
N ASP A 158 33.51 -26.53 -21.61
CA ASP A 158 34.02 -25.69 -22.71
C ASP A 158 35.35 -26.23 -23.26
N LEU A 159 36.21 -26.75 -22.39
CA LEU A 159 37.49 -27.38 -22.75
C LEU A 159 37.28 -28.67 -23.51
N VAL A 160 36.31 -29.51 -23.11
CA VAL A 160 35.95 -30.75 -23.83
C VAL A 160 35.46 -30.41 -25.24
N VAL A 161 34.55 -29.45 -25.38
CA VAL A 161 34.06 -29.01 -26.70
C VAL A 161 35.18 -28.43 -27.55
N ARG A 162 36.09 -27.65 -26.94
CA ARG A 162 37.24 -27.06 -27.61
C ARG A 162 38.23 -28.13 -28.10
N LEU A 163 38.51 -29.15 -27.30
CA LEU A 163 39.35 -30.30 -27.64
C LEU A 163 38.78 -31.05 -28.83
N GLN A 164 37.49 -31.35 -28.80
CA GLN A 164 36.83 -32.09 -29.87
C GLN A 164 36.81 -31.29 -31.19
N LYS A 165 36.66 -29.96 -31.10
CA LYS A 165 36.81 -29.06 -32.25
C LYS A 165 38.24 -29.03 -32.79
N LEU A 166 39.24 -29.07 -31.92
CA LEU A 166 40.66 -29.10 -32.29
C LEU A 166 41.04 -30.42 -32.98
N GLU A 167 40.57 -31.57 -32.48
CA GLU A 167 40.75 -32.87 -33.13
C GLU A 167 40.18 -32.87 -34.54
N ASN A 168 38.91 -32.49 -34.70
CA ASN A 168 38.27 -32.45 -36.02
C ASN A 168 39.01 -31.52 -37.00
N GLN A 169 39.45 -30.35 -36.54
CA GLN A 169 40.25 -29.43 -37.37
C GLN A 169 41.63 -29.97 -37.71
N SER A 170 42.23 -30.76 -36.82
CA SER A 170 43.53 -31.40 -37.05
C SER A 170 43.39 -32.48 -38.12
N ASP A 171 42.36 -33.32 -38.03
CA ASP A 171 42.09 -34.38 -39.00
C ASP A 171 41.82 -33.81 -40.40
N GLU A 172 41.02 -32.75 -40.51
CA GLU A 172 40.79 -32.06 -41.79
C GLU A 172 42.09 -31.49 -42.38
N LYS A 173 42.97 -30.91 -41.54
CA LYS A 173 44.27 -30.39 -41.99
C LYS A 173 45.20 -31.51 -42.45
N LEU A 174 45.23 -32.62 -41.72
CA LEU A 174 46.04 -33.78 -42.06
C LEU A 174 45.57 -34.42 -43.37
N ASP A 175 44.26 -34.59 -43.56
CA ASP A 175 43.68 -35.12 -44.81
C ASP A 175 43.98 -34.20 -46.01
N ARG A 176 43.81 -32.88 -45.84
CA ARG A 176 44.15 -31.91 -46.88
C ARG A 176 45.62 -31.97 -47.26
N ARG A 177 46.51 -32.06 -46.27
CA ARG A 177 47.96 -32.16 -46.51
C ARG A 177 48.33 -33.49 -47.17
N ALA A 178 47.68 -34.59 -46.79
CA ALA A 178 47.85 -35.89 -47.46
C ALA A 178 47.44 -35.82 -48.93
N LYS A 179 46.29 -35.20 -49.24
CA LYS A 179 45.81 -34.98 -50.62
C LYS A 179 46.76 -34.10 -51.44
N GLU A 180 47.32 -33.05 -50.86
CA GLU A 180 48.32 -32.19 -51.52
C GLU A 180 49.60 -32.97 -51.84
N ILE A 181 50.10 -33.79 -50.91
CA ILE A 181 51.27 -34.65 -51.13
C ILE A 181 50.99 -35.67 -52.24
N LEU A 182 49.82 -36.31 -52.24
CA LEU A 182 49.38 -37.24 -53.27
C LEU A 182 49.29 -36.58 -54.64
N ALA A 183 48.63 -35.42 -54.73
CA ALA A 183 48.50 -34.67 -55.98
C ALA A 183 49.87 -34.26 -56.55
N THR A 184 50.77 -33.78 -55.70
CA THR A 184 52.14 -33.41 -56.08
C THR A 184 52.92 -34.63 -56.59
N SER A 185 52.76 -35.77 -55.92
CA SER A 185 53.40 -37.03 -56.31
C SER A 185 52.88 -37.52 -57.67
N ILE A 186 51.56 -37.51 -57.87
CA ILE A 186 50.91 -37.89 -59.14
C ILE A 186 51.37 -37.00 -60.27
N GLN A 187 51.37 -35.67 -60.10
CA GLN A 187 51.83 -34.74 -61.14
C GLN A 187 53.29 -35.00 -61.53
N ARG A 188 54.15 -35.27 -60.55
CA ARG A 188 55.58 -35.53 -60.78
C ARG A 188 55.81 -36.86 -61.51
N LEU A 189 55.10 -37.92 -61.14
CA LEU A 189 55.18 -39.23 -61.79
C LEU A 189 54.58 -39.20 -63.20
N ALA A 190 53.42 -38.54 -63.39
CA ALA A 190 52.76 -38.44 -64.69
C ALA A 190 53.65 -37.76 -65.74
N ALA A 191 54.37 -36.69 -65.36
CA ALA A 191 55.31 -36.02 -66.25
C ALA A 191 56.48 -36.91 -66.67
N SER A 192 57.05 -37.71 -65.74
CA SER A 192 58.16 -38.60 -66.06
C SER A 192 57.74 -39.78 -66.94
N THR A 193 56.60 -40.40 -66.66
CA THR A 193 56.14 -41.58 -67.40
C THR A 193 55.64 -41.24 -68.80
N ALA A 194 55.04 -40.05 -68.98
CA ALA A 194 54.64 -39.58 -70.31
C ALA A 194 55.86 -39.37 -71.24
N ALA A 195 56.96 -38.82 -70.71
CA ALA A 195 58.18 -38.62 -71.49
C ALA A 195 58.84 -39.95 -71.92
N GLU A 196 58.82 -40.96 -71.05
CA GLU A 196 59.34 -42.30 -71.39
C GLU A 196 58.48 -43.01 -72.44
N LEU A 197 57.15 -42.91 -72.37
CA LEU A 197 56.26 -43.58 -73.32
C LEU A 197 56.24 -42.92 -74.71
N MET A 198 56.43 -41.60 -74.79
CA MET A 198 56.36 -40.86 -76.06
C MET A 198 57.68 -40.78 -76.83
N THR A 199 58.78 -41.29 -76.28
CA THR A 199 60.08 -41.29 -76.96
C THR A 199 60.40 -42.67 -77.52
N THR A 200 60.51 -42.76 -78.86
CA THR A 200 60.98 -43.98 -79.54
C THR A 200 62.34 -43.72 -80.17
N VAL A 201 63.31 -44.59 -79.86
CA VAL A 201 64.64 -44.52 -80.44
C VAL A 201 64.66 -45.31 -81.75
N VAL A 202 64.94 -44.62 -82.86
CA VAL A 202 65.10 -45.25 -84.18
C VAL A 202 66.58 -45.36 -84.50
N ALA A 203 67.10 -46.59 -84.60
CA ALA A 203 68.50 -46.83 -84.96
C ALA A 203 68.71 -46.62 -86.47
N ILE A 204 69.69 -45.78 -86.83
CA ILE A 204 70.04 -45.51 -88.24
C ILE A 204 71.18 -46.46 -88.64
N PRO A 205 71.03 -47.26 -89.70
CA PRO A 205 71.96 -48.35 -90.02
C PRO A 205 73.29 -47.90 -90.65
N ASN A 206 73.41 -46.67 -91.17
CA ASN A 206 74.67 -46.15 -91.71
C ASN A 206 74.74 -44.60 -91.70
N ASN A 207 75.96 -44.06 -91.78
CA ASN A 207 76.21 -42.61 -91.78
C ASN A 207 75.71 -41.89 -93.05
N GLU A 208 75.52 -42.62 -94.15
CA GLU A 208 75.00 -42.05 -95.40
C GLU A 208 73.52 -41.66 -95.25
N ILE A 209 72.71 -42.54 -94.65
CA ILE A 209 71.31 -42.28 -94.32
C ILE A 209 71.21 -41.16 -93.29
N LYS A 210 72.11 -41.13 -92.29
CA LYS A 210 72.19 -40.02 -91.32
C LYS A 210 72.40 -38.67 -92.01
N GLY A 211 73.28 -38.61 -93.01
CA GLY A 211 73.51 -37.41 -93.82
C GLY A 211 72.27 -36.96 -94.60
N LYS A 212 71.47 -37.89 -95.14
CA LYS A 212 70.20 -37.59 -95.83
C LYS A 212 69.09 -37.14 -94.88
N ILE A 213 69.01 -37.72 -93.68
CA ILE A 213 68.02 -37.34 -92.65
C ILE A 213 68.31 -35.93 -92.10
N ILE A 214 69.58 -35.57 -91.90
CA ILE A 214 69.96 -34.23 -91.41
C ILE A 214 69.86 -33.17 -92.53
N GLY A 215 70.41 -33.47 -93.72
CA GLY A 215 70.49 -32.53 -94.84
C GLY A 215 71.55 -31.41 -94.65
N LYS A 216 71.91 -30.72 -95.73
CA LYS A 216 72.81 -29.54 -95.66
C LYS A 216 72.20 -28.47 -94.75
N GLU A 217 72.96 -28.02 -93.75
CA GLU A 217 72.56 -27.07 -92.70
C GLU A 217 71.38 -27.53 -91.81
N GLY A 218 71.11 -28.84 -91.74
CA GLY A 218 70.03 -29.38 -90.90
C GLY A 218 68.62 -29.11 -91.45
N ARG A 219 68.48 -28.79 -92.74
CA ARG A 219 67.19 -28.43 -93.33
C ARG A 219 66.15 -29.57 -93.27
N ASN A 220 66.57 -30.83 -93.43
CA ASN A 220 65.64 -31.96 -93.40
C ASN A 220 65.18 -32.30 -91.98
N ILE A 221 66.09 -32.29 -90.99
CA ILE A 221 65.70 -32.61 -89.61
C ILE A 221 64.74 -31.55 -89.04
N ARG A 222 64.94 -30.26 -89.35
CA ARG A 222 64.01 -29.18 -88.98
C ARG A 222 62.66 -29.24 -89.71
N ALA A 223 62.58 -29.94 -90.85
CA ALA A 223 61.32 -30.19 -91.54
C ALA A 223 60.56 -31.35 -90.89
N PHE A 224 61.26 -32.42 -90.49
CA PHE A 224 60.68 -33.51 -89.70
C PHE A 224 60.17 -33.02 -88.33
N GLU A 225 60.95 -32.20 -87.63
CA GLU A 225 60.54 -31.60 -86.34
C GLU A 225 59.25 -30.78 -86.47
N ARG A 226 59.13 -29.94 -87.52
CA ARG A 226 57.91 -29.17 -87.77
C ARG A 226 56.71 -30.00 -88.24
N ALA A 227 56.94 -31.16 -88.85
CA ALA A 227 55.85 -32.04 -89.32
C ALA A 227 55.36 -33.01 -88.24
N ALA A 228 56.22 -33.37 -87.28
CA ALA A 228 55.92 -34.29 -86.19
C ALA A 228 55.30 -33.63 -84.95
N GLY A 229 55.35 -32.29 -84.86
CA GLY A 229 54.73 -31.50 -83.79
C GLY A 229 55.74 -30.97 -82.79
#